data_AF-A0A1B0DFJ8-F1
#
_entry.id   AF-A0A1B0DFJ8-F1
#
_cell.length_a   1.000
_cell.length_b   1.000
_cell.length_c   1.000
_cell.angle_alpha   90.00
_cell.angle_beta   90.00
_cell.angle_gamma   90.00
#
_symmetry.space_group_name_H-M   'P 1'
#
loop_
_entity.id
_entity.type
_entity.pdbx_description
1 polymer ?
#
loop_
_entity_poly.entity_id
_entity_poly.type
_entity_poly.pdbx_seq_one_letter_code
_entity_poly.pdbx_strand_id
1 'polypeptide(L)'
;MASAVQEILQPVFYPSPSVSRPATHLTEEEQVKIAKRIGLIQHLPIGAYDGCKKARECVICMAEFSVGDSVRYLPCMHTYHVACIDDWLMRSLTCPSCMEPVDAALLTSYETS
;
A
#
# COMPACT_ATOMS: atom_id res chain seq x y z
N MET A 1 -35.09 27.34 3.10
CA MET A 1 -34.62 26.30 4.04
C MET A 1 -33.60 25.48 3.27
N ALA A 2 -32.31 25.70 3.54
CA ALA A 2 -31.21 25.18 2.74
C ALA A 2 -31.20 23.65 2.78
N SER A 3 -31.23 23.03 1.60
CA SER A 3 -31.05 21.60 1.45
C SER A 3 -29.60 21.26 1.80
N ALA A 4 -29.41 20.52 2.89
CA ALA A 4 -28.12 19.95 3.23
C ALA A 4 -27.78 18.86 2.20
N VAL A 5 -27.05 19.23 1.15
CA VAL A 5 -26.31 18.26 0.35
C VAL A 5 -25.27 17.66 1.29
N GLN A 6 -25.57 16.46 1.76
CA GLN A 6 -24.65 15.62 2.50
C GLN A 6 -23.41 15.46 1.63
N GLU A 7 -22.31 16.14 1.97
CA GLU A 7 -21.00 15.89 1.39
C GLU A 7 -20.63 14.45 1.75
N ILE A 8 -21.03 13.51 0.90
CA ILE A 8 -20.49 12.16 0.92
C ILE A 8 -19.01 12.38 0.64
N LEU A 9 -18.16 12.25 1.67
CA LEU A 9 -16.71 12.22 1.54
C LEU A 9 -16.38 11.01 0.67
N GLN A 10 -16.44 11.19 -0.66
CA GLN A 10 -16.12 10.13 -1.60
C GLN A 10 -14.63 9.84 -1.46
N PRO A 11 -14.23 8.56 -1.39
CA PRO A 11 -12.81 8.23 -1.32
C PRO A 11 -12.10 8.79 -2.55
N VAL A 12 -11.02 9.56 -2.28
CA VAL A 12 -10.14 10.11 -3.30
C VAL A 12 -9.04 9.11 -3.56
N PHE A 13 -8.88 8.71 -4.82
CA PHE A 13 -7.83 7.81 -5.25
C PHE A 13 -6.76 8.55 -6.03
N TYR A 14 -5.58 7.94 -6.14
CA TYR A 14 -4.43 8.48 -6.86
C TYR A 14 -4.06 7.56 -8.04
N PRO A 15 -4.69 7.72 -9.22
CA PRO A 15 -4.38 6.91 -10.40
C PRO A 15 -2.93 7.10 -10.89
N SER A 16 -2.35 8.27 -10.63
CA SER A 16 -0.94 8.59 -10.87
C SER A 16 -0.41 9.51 -9.76
N PRO A 17 0.93 9.64 -9.58
CA PRO A 17 1.51 10.42 -8.49
C PRO A 17 1.01 11.87 -8.38
N SER A 18 0.62 12.47 -9.52
CA SER A 18 0.20 13.87 -9.62
C SER A 18 -1.31 14.06 -9.76
N VAL A 19 -2.08 12.97 -9.84
CA VAL A 19 -3.53 13.03 -10.12
C VAL A 19 -4.27 12.44 -8.93
N SER A 20 -5.17 13.25 -8.35
CA SER A 20 -6.13 12.80 -7.35
C SER A 20 -7.54 13.01 -7.88
N ARG A 21 -8.37 11.97 -7.89
CA ARG A 21 -9.75 12.03 -8.39
C ARG A 21 -10.71 11.32 -7.43
N PRO A 22 -11.94 11.83 -7.24
CA PRO A 22 -12.98 11.09 -6.54
C PRO A 22 -13.29 9.77 -7.23
N ALA A 23 -13.71 8.76 -6.47
CA ALA A 23 -14.05 7.43 -6.99
C ALA A 23 -15.02 7.44 -8.19
N THR A 24 -15.96 8.39 -8.20
CA THR A 24 -16.99 8.56 -9.25
C THR A 24 -16.42 9.04 -10.59
N HIS A 25 -15.22 9.62 -10.59
CA HIS A 25 -14.60 10.22 -11.76
C HIS A 25 -13.47 9.35 -12.33
N LEU A 26 -13.36 8.10 -11.88
CA LEU A 26 -12.36 7.15 -12.37
C LEU A 26 -12.86 6.46 -13.63
N THR A 27 -11.98 6.25 -14.61
CA THR A 27 -12.29 5.36 -15.75
C THR A 27 -12.36 3.91 -15.29
N GLU A 28 -13.00 3.04 -16.06
CA GLU A 28 -13.06 1.60 -15.76
C GLU A 28 -11.65 1.00 -15.63
N GLU A 29 -10.69 1.43 -16.45
CA GLU A 29 -9.30 0.99 -16.36
C GLU A 29 -8.62 1.45 -15.06
N GLU A 30 -8.89 2.67 -14.61
CA GLU A 30 -8.40 3.19 -13.34
C GLU A 30 -9.00 2.40 -12.16
N GLN A 31 -10.30 2.12 -12.21
CA GLN A 31 -10.99 1.29 -11.22
C GLN A 31 -10.39 -0.11 -11.15
N VAL A 32 -10.15 -0.76 -12.30
CA VAL A 32 -9.51 -2.08 -12.38
C VAL A 32 -8.09 -2.05 -11.80
N LYS A 33 -7.30 -1.02 -12.11
CA LYS A 33 -5.95 -0.87 -11.54
C LYS A 33 -5.98 -0.72 -10.02
N ILE A 34 -6.90 0.09 -9.50
CA ILE A 34 -7.11 0.29 -8.07
C ILE A 34 -7.52 -1.03 -7.40
N ALA A 35 -8.49 -1.75 -7.97
CA ALA A 35 -8.94 -3.04 -7.44
C ALA A 35 -7.81 -4.07 -7.40
N LYS A 36 -7.02 -4.18 -8.48
CA LYS A 36 -5.83 -5.06 -8.53
C LYS A 36 -4.81 -4.71 -7.46
N ARG A 37 -4.53 -3.42 -7.27
CA ARG A 37 -3.60 -2.91 -6.25
C ARG A 37 -4.08 -3.22 -4.83
N ILE A 38 -5.36 -2.97 -4.54
CA ILE A 38 -5.99 -3.32 -3.24
C ILE A 38 -5.85 -4.82 -2.98
N GLY A 39 -6.19 -5.66 -3.97
CA GLY A 39 -6.07 -7.11 -3.84
C GLY A 39 -4.63 -7.54 -3.54
N LEU A 40 -3.65 -7.00 -4.26
CA LEU A 40 -2.24 -7.31 -4.02
C LEU A 40 -1.81 -6.91 -2.59
N ILE A 41 -2.13 -5.69 -2.16
CA ILE A 41 -1.79 -5.19 -0.82
C ILE A 41 -2.40 -6.09 0.26
N GLN A 42 -3.68 -6.46 0.13
CA GLN A 42 -4.37 -7.32 1.10
C GLN A 42 -3.72 -8.71 1.25
N HIS A 43 -3.14 -9.23 0.18
CA HIS A 43 -2.48 -10.55 0.18
C HIS A 43 -1.00 -10.53 0.59
N LEU A 44 -0.40 -9.36 0.79
CA LEU A 44 0.96 -9.29 1.34
C LEU A 44 0.99 -9.81 2.79
N PRO A 45 2.03 -10.54 3.21
CA PRO A 45 2.11 -11.10 4.57
C PRO A 45 2.06 -10.03 5.67
N ILE A 46 1.23 -10.27 6.68
CA ILE A 46 1.14 -9.47 7.91
C ILE A 46 1.59 -10.32 9.09
N GLY A 47 2.23 -9.70 10.08
CA GLY A 47 2.54 -10.33 11.35
C GLY A 47 2.48 -9.32 12.51
N ALA A 48 2.69 -9.84 13.71
CA ALA A 48 3.00 -9.03 14.89
C ALA A 48 4.52 -8.94 15.02
N TYR A 49 5.05 -7.74 15.26
CA TYR A 49 6.47 -7.57 15.54
C TYR A 49 6.83 -8.26 16.87
N ASP A 50 7.87 -9.10 16.86
CA ASP A 50 8.26 -9.96 17.97
C ASP A 50 9.46 -9.43 18.76
N GLY A 51 10.04 -8.30 18.35
CA GLY A 51 11.26 -7.76 18.96
C GLY A 51 12.55 -8.48 18.56
N CYS A 52 12.51 -9.47 17.67
CA CYS A 52 13.67 -10.24 17.21
C CYS A 52 14.13 -9.87 15.80
N LYS A 53 13.34 -9.10 15.05
CA LYS A 53 13.64 -8.73 13.66
C LYS A 53 14.83 -7.76 13.57
N LYS A 54 15.59 -7.86 12.47
CA LYS A 54 16.71 -6.95 12.15
C LYS A 54 16.26 -5.49 11.97
N ALA A 55 15.09 -5.28 11.36
CA ALA A 55 14.50 -3.94 11.22
C ALA A 55 13.89 -3.52 12.56
N ARG A 56 14.34 -2.39 13.11
CA ARG A 56 13.88 -1.84 14.40
C ARG A 56 12.94 -0.65 14.26
N GLU A 57 12.84 -0.07 13.08
CA GLU A 57 12.13 1.18 12.83
C GLU A 57 11.36 1.11 11.51
N CYS A 58 10.18 1.72 11.47
CA CYS A 58 9.47 1.96 10.23
C CYS A 58 9.97 3.26 9.59
N VAL A 59 10.67 3.17 8.46
CA VAL A 59 11.24 4.33 7.76
C VAL A 59 10.19 5.30 7.17
N ILE A 60 8.91 4.90 7.12
CA ILE A 60 7.83 5.75 6.64
C ILE A 60 7.41 6.76 7.72
N CYS A 61 7.22 6.30 8.95
CA CYS A 61 6.81 7.15 10.08
C CYS A 61 7.98 7.54 11.00
N MET A 62 9.19 7.03 10.75
CA MET A 62 10.39 7.26 11.56
C MET A 62 10.20 6.89 13.04
N ALA A 63 9.42 5.84 13.30
CA ALA A 63 9.14 5.35 14.65
C ALA A 63 9.63 3.91 14.82
N GLU A 64 10.19 3.62 15.99
CA GLU A 64 10.60 2.27 16.37
C GLU A 64 9.39 1.32 16.44
N PHE A 65 9.62 0.06 16.07
CA PHE A 65 8.62 -0.99 16.25
C PHE A 65 8.54 -1.41 17.71
N SER A 66 7.32 -1.50 18.22
CA SER A 66 7.00 -2.09 19.52
C SER A 66 6.54 -3.54 19.36
N VAL A 67 6.83 -4.38 20.35
CA VAL A 67 6.35 -5.77 20.35
C VAL A 67 4.83 -5.79 20.29
N GLY A 68 4.27 -6.57 19.36
CA GLY A 68 2.84 -6.62 19.06
C GLY A 68 2.40 -5.68 17.94
N ASP A 69 3.24 -4.76 17.46
CA ASP A 69 2.90 -3.89 16.34
C ASP A 69 2.52 -4.70 15.10
N SER A 70 1.43 -4.29 14.46
CA SER A 70 1.03 -4.88 13.19
C SER A 70 1.97 -4.43 12.09
N VAL A 71 2.74 -5.36 11.56
CA VAL A 71 3.74 -5.12 10.52
C VAL A 71 3.43 -5.90 9.26
N ARG A 72 3.71 -5.31 8.10
CA ARG A 72 3.63 -5.96 6.81
C ARG A 72 5.02 -6.23 6.26
N TYR A 73 5.18 -7.41 5.67
CA TYR A 73 6.40 -7.84 5.01
C TYR A 73 6.24 -7.74 3.50
N LEU A 74 7.14 -7.01 2.86
CA LEU A 74 7.21 -6.99 1.40
C LEU A 74 8.01 -8.20 0.88
N PRO A 75 7.84 -8.62 -0.39
CA PRO A 75 8.60 -9.73 -0.98
C PRO A 75 10.11 -9.49 -1.00
N CYS A 76 10.54 -8.23 -1.04
CA CYS A 76 11.94 -7.82 -0.90
C CYS A 76 12.47 -7.85 0.55
N MET A 77 11.71 -8.43 1.49
CA MET A 77 12.03 -8.60 2.92
C MET A 77 12.08 -7.32 3.78
N HIS A 78 11.75 -6.15 3.21
CA HIS A 78 11.55 -4.93 3.99
C HIS A 78 10.25 -4.97 4.79
N THR A 79 10.26 -4.37 5.98
CA THR A 79 9.17 -4.41 6.97
C THR A 79 8.73 -3.01 7.35
N TYR A 80 7.43 -2.79 7.48
CA TYR A 80 6.81 -1.50 7.82
C TYR A 80 5.57 -1.74 8.68
N HIS A 81 5.07 -0.73 9.39
CA HIS A 81 3.72 -0.80 9.98
C HIS A 81 2.69 -0.99 8.86
N VAL A 82 1.69 -1.85 9.07
CA VAL A 82 0.62 -2.13 8.09
C VAL A 82 -0.01 -0.83 7.59
N ALA A 83 -0.42 0.06 8.50
CA ALA A 83 -1.04 1.34 8.15
C ALA A 83 -0.12 2.21 7.27
N CYS A 84 1.17 2.29 7.59
CA CYS A 84 2.11 3.14 6.88
C CYS A 84 2.37 2.66 5.45
N ILE A 85 2.58 1.35 5.27
CA ILE A 85 2.92 0.82 3.94
C ILE A 85 1.69 0.62 3.06
N ASP A 86 0.50 0.37 3.60
CA ASP A 86 -0.71 0.23 2.79
C ASP A 86 -1.06 1.54 2.10
N ASP A 87 -1.02 2.65 2.84
CA ASP A 87 -1.23 4.00 2.31
C ASP A 87 -0.18 4.37 1.25
N TRP A 88 1.08 3.99 1.49
CA TRP A 88 2.16 4.18 0.53
C TRP A 88 1.92 3.40 -0.75
N LEU A 89 1.62 2.10 -0.64
CA LEU A 89 1.43 1.21 -1.78
C LEU A 89 0.21 1.57 -2.62
N MET A 90 -0.81 2.16 -2.00
CA MET A 90 -1.94 2.75 -2.71
C MET A 90 -1.55 3.91 -3.64
N ARG A 91 -0.47 4.64 -3.35
CA ARG A 91 0.08 5.72 -4.18
C ARG A 91 1.15 5.22 -5.14
N SER A 92 2.12 4.46 -4.64
CA SER A 92 3.24 3.90 -5.40
C SER A 92 3.45 2.44 -5.02
N LEU A 93 3.28 1.52 -5.98
CA LEU A 93 3.43 0.07 -5.75
C LEU A 93 4.91 -0.37 -5.72
N THR A 94 5.77 0.41 -5.08
CA THR A 94 7.22 0.22 -4.96
C THR A 94 7.63 0.24 -3.50
N CYS A 95 8.67 -0.54 -3.15
CA CYS A 95 9.22 -0.56 -1.80
C CYS A 95 9.93 0.77 -1.48
N PRO A 96 9.61 1.45 -0.36
CA PRO A 96 10.28 2.69 0.04
C PRO A 96 11.80 2.55 0.27
N SER A 97 12.28 1.34 0.63
CA SER A 97 13.67 1.11 1.02
C SER A 97 14.58 0.70 -0.14
N CYS A 98 14.08 -0.06 -1.11
CA CYS A 98 14.88 -0.53 -2.25
C CYS A 98 14.36 -0.09 -3.62
N MET A 99 13.24 0.64 -3.68
CA MET A 99 12.61 1.11 -4.91
C MET A 99 12.13 0.03 -5.89
N GLU A 100 12.31 -1.26 -5.56
CA GLU A 100 11.81 -2.37 -6.37
C GLU A 100 10.27 -2.43 -6.37
N PRO A 101 9.64 -2.77 -7.51
CA PRO A 101 8.20 -2.99 -7.59
C PRO A 101 7.78 -4.15 -6.68
N VAL A 102 6.68 -3.97 -5.96
CA VAL A 102 6.18 -5.00 -5.03
C VAL A 102 5.50 -6.15 -5.78
N ASP A 103 5.04 -5.90 -7.01
CA ASP A 103 4.47 -6.90 -7.91
C ASP A 103 5.52 -7.68 -8.72
N ALA A 104 6.77 -7.22 -8.79
CA ALA A 104 7.85 -7.90 -9.51
C ALA A 104 8.11 -9.32 -8.99
N ALA A 105 7.89 -9.56 -7.69
CA ALA A 105 8.04 -10.88 -7.08
C ALA A 105 6.93 -11.87 -7.45
N LEU A 106 5.81 -11.41 -8.04
CA LEU A 106 4.76 -12.29 -8.59
C LEU A 106 5.05 -12.72 -10.03
N LEU A 107 5.98 -12.04 -10.72
CA LEU A 107 6.31 -12.31 -12.14
C LEU A 107 7.58 -13.13 -12.34
N THR A 108 8.32 -13.46 -11.28
CA THR A 108 9.60 -14.18 -11.39
C THR A 108 9.45 -15.66 -11.80
N SER A 109 8.24 -16.16 -12.03
CA SER A 109 8.00 -17.53 -12.50
C SER A 109 7.79 -17.66 -14.01
N TYR A 110 7.82 -16.58 -14.80
CA TYR A 110 7.55 -16.65 -16.26
C TYR A 110 8.62 -16.06 -17.18
N GLU A 111 9.76 -15.61 -16.65
CA GLU A 111 10.90 -15.15 -17.48
C GLU A 111 12.18 -15.96 -17.23
N THR A 112 12.02 -17.27 -17.13
CA THR A 112 13.11 -18.22 -17.41
C THR A 112 12.56 -19.33 -18.31
N SER A 113 12.49 -19.02 -19.59
CA SER A 113 12.40 -19.98 -20.70
C SER A 113 13.33 -19.52 -21.81
#